data_AF-A0A917PYG0-F1
#
_entry.id   AF-A0A917PYG0-F1
#
_cell.length_a   1.000
_cell.length_b   1.000
_cell.length_c   1.000
_cell.angle_alpha   90.00
_cell.angle_beta   90.00
_cell.angle_gamma   90.00
#
_symmetry.space_group_name_H-M   'P 1'
#
loop_
_entity.id
_entity.type
_entity.pdbx_description
1 polymer ?
#
loop_
_entity_poly.entity_id
_entity_poly.type
_entity_poly.pdbx_seq_one_letter_code
_entity_poly.pdbx_strand_id
1 'polypeptide(L)'
;MKTILMGFMVFILTACAGGETRSKLPYGTWQIGLIAPRFMEVWIEGVDVIDKRGLAFERVHGGIPSYSRTVGWNGGRGGGATKPISNVDLPEIIFVRWQSLVEPQTYYARIDIPQWVRDEMVKPHRAFCNWDGKYVDNLYRETISIGMAPGGIAKAWVGGPCLEPIEIERVEAKIEKRGPSLGQTGGRYAWPDLEPESKTYIEKHGIPYGSW
;
A
#
# COMPACT_ATOMS: atom_id res chain seq x y z
N MET A 1 67.26 14.22 -34.77
CA MET A 1 66.29 15.01 -33.97
C MET A 1 65.17 15.48 -34.89
N LYS A 2 63.98 14.89 -34.80
CA LYS A 2 62.70 15.46 -35.25
C LYS A 2 61.59 14.56 -34.72
N THR A 3 60.87 15.08 -33.75
CA THR A 3 59.91 14.44 -32.86
C THR A 3 58.59 14.17 -33.58
N ILE A 4 58.07 12.96 -33.41
CA ILE A 4 56.73 12.53 -33.83
C ILE A 4 55.75 13.07 -32.77
N LEU A 5 54.90 14.03 -33.13
CA LEU A 5 53.81 14.48 -32.27
C LEU A 5 52.59 13.58 -32.51
N MET A 6 52.48 12.51 -31.72
CA MET A 6 51.33 11.62 -31.71
C MET A 6 50.30 12.18 -30.72
N GLY A 7 49.28 12.85 -31.25
CA GLY A 7 48.15 13.37 -30.47
C GLY A 7 47.30 12.21 -29.95
N PHE A 8 47.28 12.01 -28.63
CA PHE A 8 46.38 11.07 -27.98
C PHE A 8 45.19 11.85 -27.41
N MET A 9 44.04 11.64 -28.06
CA MET A 9 42.73 12.15 -27.71
C MET A 9 42.30 11.54 -26.36
N VAL A 10 42.29 12.34 -25.29
CA VAL A 10 41.80 11.92 -23.98
C VAL A 10 40.27 11.88 -24.05
N PHE A 11 39.72 10.69 -24.20
CA PHE A 11 38.30 10.41 -23.96
C PHE A 11 38.02 10.60 -22.46
N ILE A 12 37.42 11.74 -22.12
CA ILE A 12 36.85 11.96 -20.78
C ILE A 12 35.57 11.13 -20.72
N LEU A 13 35.69 9.89 -20.24
CA LEU A 13 34.55 9.13 -19.72
C LEU A 13 34.20 9.76 -18.37
N THR A 14 33.41 10.83 -18.37
CA THR A 14 32.60 11.19 -17.20
C THR A 14 31.63 10.04 -16.99
N ALA A 15 32.02 9.10 -16.15
CA ALA A 15 31.08 8.19 -15.53
C ALA A 15 30.09 9.08 -14.76
N CYS A 16 28.88 9.22 -15.32
CA CYS A 16 27.72 9.55 -14.51
C CYS A 16 27.53 8.39 -13.55
N ALA A 17 28.27 8.38 -12.45
CA ALA A 17 27.81 7.74 -11.23
C ALA A 17 26.60 8.56 -10.80
N GLY A 18 25.45 8.31 -11.46
CA GLY A 18 24.16 8.66 -10.91
C GLY A 18 24.10 7.90 -9.59
N GLY A 19 24.44 8.58 -8.50
CA GLY A 19 24.35 8.00 -7.18
C GLY A 19 22.91 7.58 -7.02
N GLU A 20 22.65 6.28 -7.08
CA GLU A 20 21.35 5.73 -6.71
C GLU A 20 21.11 6.20 -5.29
N THR A 21 20.26 7.22 -5.13
CA THR A 21 19.68 7.65 -3.87
C THR A 21 18.75 6.54 -3.40
N ARG A 22 19.32 5.39 -3.05
CA ARG A 22 18.63 4.32 -2.37
C ARG A 22 18.19 4.90 -1.03
N SER A 23 16.89 4.85 -0.75
CA SER A 23 16.38 5.27 0.55
C SER A 23 17.12 4.48 1.63
N LYS A 24 17.77 5.20 2.55
CA LYS A 24 18.50 4.61 3.68
C LYS A 24 17.52 4.45 4.83
N LEU A 25 16.77 3.35 4.81
CA LEU A 25 15.92 2.94 5.92
C LEU A 25 16.70 2.03 6.88
N PRO A 26 16.33 1.96 8.16
CA PRO A 26 16.98 1.05 9.11
C PRO A 26 16.65 -0.43 8.86
N TYR A 27 15.88 -0.73 7.83
CA TYR A 27 15.49 -2.06 7.35
C TYR A 27 15.56 -2.10 5.81
N GLY A 28 15.47 -3.29 5.22
CA GLY A 28 15.72 -3.49 3.79
C GLY A 28 14.70 -2.84 2.85
N THR A 29 13.41 -2.96 3.16
CA THR A 29 12.28 -2.42 2.38
C THR A 29 11.10 -2.18 3.31
N TRP A 30 10.34 -1.10 3.12
CA TRP A 30 9.02 -0.99 3.73
C TRP A 30 7.97 -1.75 2.88
N GLN A 31 6.75 -1.90 3.38
CA GLN A 31 5.70 -2.71 2.75
C GLN A 31 4.37 -1.97 2.65
N ILE A 32 3.58 -2.32 1.64
CA ILE A 32 2.16 -1.95 1.56
C ILE A 32 1.31 -3.20 1.77
N GLY A 33 0.40 -3.16 2.75
CA GLY A 33 -0.59 -4.19 3.00
C GLY A 33 -1.96 -3.82 2.44
N LEU A 34 -2.63 -4.75 1.77
CA LEU A 34 -4.02 -4.57 1.32
C LEU A 34 -4.97 -5.45 2.12
N ILE A 35 -6.02 -4.85 2.67
CA ILE A 35 -7.04 -5.56 3.45
C ILE A 35 -8.46 -5.11 3.08
N ALA A 36 -9.41 -6.04 3.13
CA ALA A 36 -10.84 -5.76 3.03
C ALA A 36 -11.60 -6.49 4.15
N PRO A 37 -12.77 -5.99 4.58
CA PRO A 37 -13.60 -6.69 5.53
C PRO A 37 -14.11 -8.02 4.97
N ARG A 38 -14.35 -9.01 5.83
CA ARG A 38 -14.85 -10.32 5.40
C ARG A 38 -16.16 -10.18 4.62
N PHE A 39 -16.30 -10.97 3.55
CA PHE A 39 -17.45 -10.98 2.64
C PHE A 39 -17.64 -9.72 1.79
N MET A 40 -16.82 -8.69 2.01
CA MET A 40 -16.86 -7.44 1.23
C MET A 40 -15.85 -7.54 0.11
N GLU A 41 -16.15 -8.35 -0.90
CA GLU A 41 -15.21 -8.60 -1.98
C GLU A 41 -14.86 -7.33 -2.75
N VAL A 42 -13.55 -7.16 -2.97
CA VAL A 42 -13.00 -6.03 -3.71
C VAL A 42 -11.86 -6.47 -4.63
N TRP A 43 -11.65 -5.71 -5.70
CA TRP A 43 -10.47 -5.79 -6.57
C TRP A 43 -9.67 -4.50 -6.51
N ILE A 44 -8.39 -4.56 -6.13
CA ILE A 44 -7.53 -3.38 -6.11
C ILE A 44 -6.89 -3.21 -7.49
N GLU A 45 -7.24 -2.13 -8.18
CA GLU A 45 -6.72 -1.84 -9.52
C GLU A 45 -5.26 -1.36 -9.51
N GLY A 46 -4.88 -0.69 -8.42
CA GLY A 46 -3.54 -0.17 -8.23
C GLY A 46 -3.41 0.65 -6.96
N VAL A 47 -2.19 0.65 -6.44
CA VAL A 47 -1.69 1.60 -5.45
C VAL A 47 -0.56 2.38 -6.09
N ASP A 48 -0.61 3.71 -5.96
CA ASP A 48 0.42 4.63 -6.42
C ASP A 48 0.98 5.39 -5.22
N VAL A 49 2.25 5.77 -5.28
CA VAL A 49 2.98 6.41 -4.17
C VAL A 49 3.68 7.66 -4.69
N ILE A 50 3.55 8.76 -3.95
CA ILE A 50 4.49 9.88 -4.01
C ILE A 50 5.34 9.80 -2.75
N ASP A 51 6.65 9.62 -2.92
CA ASP A 51 7.57 9.54 -1.78
C ASP A 51 7.98 10.93 -1.25
N LYS A 52 8.68 10.97 -0.12
CA LYS A 52 9.15 12.22 0.50
C LYS A 52 10.13 13.05 -0.32
N ARG A 53 10.55 12.56 -1.49
CA ARG A 53 11.38 13.29 -2.45
C ARG A 53 10.53 13.91 -3.56
N GLY A 54 9.21 13.69 -3.54
CA GLY A 54 8.27 14.10 -4.58
C GLY A 54 8.29 13.19 -5.80
N LEU A 55 8.92 12.02 -5.74
CA LEU A 55 8.96 11.08 -6.87
C LEU A 55 7.69 10.22 -6.88
N ALA A 56 7.07 10.10 -8.06
CA ALA A 56 5.86 9.32 -8.27
C ALA A 56 6.19 7.89 -8.75
N PHE A 57 5.57 6.90 -8.11
CA PHE A 57 5.69 5.49 -8.44
C PHE A 57 4.29 4.90 -8.59
N GLU A 58 3.98 4.43 -9.79
CA GLU A 58 2.65 3.93 -10.12
C GLU A 58 2.58 2.40 -10.01
N ARG A 59 1.39 1.89 -9.70
CA ARG A 59 1.04 0.45 -9.66
C ARG A 59 2.01 -0.37 -8.81
N VAL A 60 2.46 0.22 -7.69
CA VAL A 60 3.41 -0.43 -6.78
C VAL A 60 2.79 -1.65 -6.11
N HIS A 61 1.46 -1.72 -5.98
CA HIS A 61 0.72 -2.88 -5.48
C HIS A 61 -0.71 -2.94 -6.09
N GLY A 62 -1.40 -4.07 -5.95
CA GLY A 62 -2.77 -4.29 -6.42
C GLY A 62 -3.18 -5.76 -6.36
N GLY A 63 -4.41 -6.06 -6.80
CA GLY A 63 -4.96 -7.41 -6.86
C GLY A 63 -5.94 -7.73 -5.73
N ILE A 64 -5.95 -9.01 -5.31
CA ILE A 64 -6.83 -9.51 -4.25
C ILE A 64 -6.24 -9.13 -2.89
N PRO A 65 -7.00 -8.47 -1.99
CA PRO A 65 -6.51 -8.17 -0.65
C PRO A 65 -6.55 -9.41 0.25
N SER A 66 -5.98 -9.28 1.44
CA SER A 66 -6.36 -10.20 2.52
C SER A 66 -7.75 -9.81 3.04
N TYR A 67 -8.55 -10.79 3.44
CA TYR A 67 -9.80 -10.53 4.13
C TYR A 67 -9.60 -10.61 5.65
N SER A 68 -10.23 -9.69 6.40
CA SER A 68 -10.27 -9.79 7.86
C SER A 68 -11.07 -11.03 8.28
N ARG A 69 -10.90 -11.47 9.53
CA ARG A 69 -11.66 -12.63 10.05
C ARG A 69 -13.12 -12.28 10.36
N THR A 70 -13.42 -10.99 10.45
CA THR A 70 -14.68 -10.40 10.94
C THR A 70 -15.28 -9.50 9.87
N VAL A 71 -16.54 -9.12 10.03
CA VAL A 71 -17.25 -8.29 9.04
C VAL A 71 -16.75 -6.83 9.01
N GLY A 72 -16.04 -6.37 10.05
CA GLY A 72 -15.26 -5.12 10.05
C GLY A 72 -13.75 -5.37 9.99
N TRP A 73 -12.96 -4.29 10.13
CA TRP A 73 -11.49 -4.36 10.19
C TRP A 73 -10.92 -4.83 11.54
N ASN A 74 -11.78 -5.08 12.56
CA ASN A 74 -11.50 -5.39 13.97
C ASN A 74 -10.01 -5.52 14.36
N GLY A 75 -9.51 -4.50 15.04
CA GLY A 75 -8.18 -4.46 15.65
C GLY A 75 -7.11 -3.81 14.79
N GLY A 76 -7.41 -3.42 13.54
CA GLY A 76 -6.43 -2.88 12.60
C GLY A 76 -5.39 -3.96 12.33
N ARG A 77 -5.48 -4.71 11.24
CA ARG A 77 -4.40 -5.64 10.95
C ARG A 77 -3.22 -4.82 10.42
N GLY A 78 -2.17 -4.69 11.24
CA GLY A 78 -0.88 -4.11 10.85
C GLY A 78 -0.18 -4.88 9.71
N GLY A 79 -0.82 -5.93 9.18
CA GLY A 79 -0.47 -6.62 7.95
C GLY A 79 -1.73 -7.07 7.17
N GLY A 80 -1.58 -7.20 5.85
CA GLY A 80 -2.60 -7.66 4.91
C GLY A 80 -1.96 -8.52 3.81
N ALA A 81 -2.46 -8.45 2.58
CA ALA A 81 -1.71 -8.95 1.44
C ALA A 81 -0.54 -7.99 1.20
N THR A 82 0.61 -8.26 1.82
CA THR A 82 1.76 -7.35 1.85
C THR A 82 2.63 -7.49 0.62
N LYS A 83 3.11 -6.37 0.09
CA LYS A 83 4.13 -6.32 -0.96
C LYS A 83 5.30 -5.44 -0.51
N PRO A 84 6.55 -5.96 -0.53
CA PRO A 84 7.74 -5.15 -0.31
C PRO A 84 7.88 -4.05 -1.36
N ILE A 85 8.21 -2.84 -0.92
CA ILE A 85 8.46 -1.69 -1.77
C ILE A 85 9.96 -1.38 -1.74
N SER A 86 10.63 -1.73 -2.84
CA SER A 86 12.07 -1.51 -3.03
C SER A 86 12.32 -0.22 -3.80
N ASN A 87 13.41 0.48 -3.48
CA ASN A 87 13.88 1.69 -4.19
C ASN A 87 12.93 2.90 -4.17
N VAL A 88 11.86 2.85 -3.38
CA VAL A 88 10.95 3.96 -3.10
C VAL A 88 11.21 4.45 -1.67
N ASP A 89 11.34 5.75 -1.46
CA ASP A 89 11.48 6.31 -0.12
C ASP A 89 10.14 6.26 0.65
N LEU A 90 10.13 6.64 1.93
CA LEU A 90 8.88 6.64 2.69
C LEU A 90 7.85 7.60 2.05
N PRO A 91 6.57 7.21 2.03
CA PRO A 91 5.55 7.95 1.33
C PRO A 91 5.22 9.29 1.99
N GLU A 92 4.91 10.27 1.15
CA GLU A 92 4.13 11.46 1.51
C GLU A 92 2.66 11.29 1.17
N ILE A 93 2.35 10.61 0.07
CA ILE A 93 0.99 10.42 -0.41
C ILE A 93 0.86 9.00 -0.95
N ILE A 94 -0.25 8.34 -0.63
CA ILE A 94 -0.64 7.09 -1.24
C ILE A 94 -1.98 7.28 -1.94
N PHE A 95 -2.07 6.82 -3.18
CA PHE A 95 -3.33 6.70 -3.90
C PHE A 95 -3.70 5.23 -4.01
N VAL A 96 -4.98 4.93 -3.82
CA VAL A 96 -5.51 3.58 -4.03
C VAL A 96 -6.78 3.66 -4.85
N ARG A 97 -6.91 2.78 -5.84
CA ARG A 97 -8.14 2.60 -6.61
C ARG A 97 -8.60 1.16 -6.51
N TRP A 98 -9.87 0.96 -6.22
CA TRP A 98 -10.45 -0.37 -6.09
C TRP A 98 -11.88 -0.42 -6.61
N GLN A 99 -12.29 -1.62 -6.97
CA GLN A 99 -13.65 -1.97 -7.31
C GLN A 99 -14.28 -2.66 -6.10
N SER A 100 -15.38 -2.14 -5.60
CA SER A 100 -16.25 -2.87 -4.69
C SER A 100 -17.17 -3.77 -5.50
N LEU A 101 -17.19 -5.07 -5.23
CA LEU A 101 -18.02 -6.01 -5.99
C LEU A 101 -19.40 -6.20 -5.36
N VAL A 102 -19.47 -6.12 -4.03
CA VAL A 102 -20.72 -6.31 -3.27
C VAL A 102 -21.72 -5.19 -3.52
N GLU A 103 -21.22 -4.01 -3.88
CA GLU A 103 -21.95 -2.88 -4.43
C GLU A 103 -21.14 -2.38 -5.62
N PRO A 104 -21.41 -2.85 -6.85
CA PRO A 104 -20.60 -2.55 -8.03
C PRO A 104 -20.33 -1.04 -8.22
N GLN A 105 -19.22 -0.59 -7.65
CA GLN A 105 -18.79 0.80 -7.60
C GLN A 105 -17.27 0.84 -7.52
N THR A 106 -16.66 1.64 -8.39
CA THR A 106 -15.21 1.88 -8.37
C THR A 106 -14.92 3.16 -7.62
N TYR A 107 -13.93 3.09 -6.73
CA TYR A 107 -13.52 4.19 -5.86
C TYR A 107 -12.04 4.49 -6.03
N TYR A 108 -11.67 5.75 -5.80
CA TYR A 108 -10.29 6.14 -5.59
C TYR A 108 -10.15 7.00 -4.34
N ALA A 109 -9.11 6.73 -3.56
CA ALA A 109 -8.76 7.49 -2.38
C ALA A 109 -7.36 8.06 -2.50
N ARG A 110 -7.18 9.25 -1.91
CA ARG A 110 -5.89 9.83 -1.60
C ARG A 110 -5.72 9.77 -0.09
N ILE A 111 -4.58 9.29 0.37
CA ILE A 111 -4.22 9.19 1.79
C ILE A 111 -2.93 9.98 1.96
N ASP A 112 -3.00 11.08 2.69
CA ASP A 112 -1.82 11.86 3.03
C ASP A 112 -1.11 11.17 4.20
N ILE A 113 0.20 10.95 4.06
CA ILE A 113 1.02 10.32 5.09
C ILE A 113 1.70 11.45 5.87
N PRO A 114 1.29 11.72 7.12
CA PRO A 114 1.86 12.81 7.90
C PRO A 114 3.28 12.47 8.35
N GLN A 115 4.05 13.52 8.69
CA GLN A 115 5.46 13.37 9.08
C GLN A 115 5.65 12.41 10.27
N TRP A 116 4.74 12.42 11.25
CA TRP A 116 4.83 11.52 12.41
C TRP A 116 4.84 10.04 12.02
N VAL A 117 4.15 9.67 10.92
CA VAL A 117 4.18 8.28 10.43
C VAL A 117 5.57 7.94 9.96
N ARG A 118 6.19 8.80 9.13
CA ARG A 118 7.56 8.58 8.64
C ARG A 118 8.58 8.53 9.78
N ASP A 119 8.42 9.38 10.79
CA ASP A 119 9.28 9.39 11.98
C ASP A 119 9.11 8.09 12.79
N GLU A 120 7.88 7.61 12.93
CA GLU A 120 7.58 6.34 13.61
C GLU A 120 8.10 5.13 12.82
N MET A 121 8.04 5.15 11.48
CA MET A 121 8.56 4.08 10.64
C MET A 121 10.08 3.86 10.84
N VAL A 122 10.85 4.92 11.13
CA VAL A 122 12.32 4.82 11.33
C VAL A 122 12.72 4.71 12.80
N LYS A 123 11.77 4.68 13.72
CA LYS A 123 12.03 4.57 15.16
C LYS A 123 12.16 3.11 15.58
N PRO A 124 13.23 2.72 16.29
CA PRO A 124 13.36 1.38 16.81
C PRO A 124 12.43 1.18 18.02
N HIS A 125 11.83 0.00 18.09
CA HIS A 125 10.98 -0.43 19.19
C HIS A 125 11.46 -1.75 19.77
N ARG A 126 11.06 -1.97 21.02
CA ARG A 126 11.13 -3.25 21.71
C ARG A 126 9.72 -3.73 21.98
N ALA A 127 9.40 -4.97 21.60
CA ALA A 127 8.10 -5.58 21.86
C ALA A 127 8.22 -7.07 22.13
N PHE A 128 7.21 -7.62 22.81
CA PHE A 128 7.09 -9.07 22.99
C PHE A 128 6.54 -9.71 21.72
N CYS A 129 7.33 -10.56 21.08
CA CYS A 129 6.90 -11.33 19.92
C CYS A 129 6.31 -12.66 20.37
N ASN A 130 4.99 -12.82 20.25
CA ASN A 130 4.29 -14.06 20.61
C ASN A 130 4.83 -15.28 19.84
N TRP A 131 5.20 -15.10 18.58
CA TRP A 131 5.78 -16.17 17.75
C TRP A 131 7.13 -16.66 18.27
N ASP A 132 7.97 -15.72 18.72
CA ASP A 132 9.31 -16.02 19.24
C ASP A 132 9.33 -16.32 20.75
N GLY A 133 8.21 -16.09 21.45
CA GLY A 133 8.08 -16.27 22.89
C GLY A 133 8.98 -15.36 23.73
N LYS A 134 9.47 -14.24 23.16
CA LYS A 134 10.46 -13.36 23.81
C LYS A 134 10.29 -11.90 23.41
N TYR A 135 10.92 -11.02 24.19
CA TYR A 135 11.11 -9.63 23.78
C TYR A 135 12.17 -9.54 22.68
N VAL A 136 11.86 -8.78 21.64
CA VAL A 136 12.74 -8.50 20.50
C VAL A 136 12.97 -6.99 20.43
N ASP A 137 14.23 -6.60 20.32
CA ASP A 137 14.68 -5.21 20.13
C ASP A 137 14.83 -4.89 18.63
N ASN A 138 14.94 -3.61 18.29
CA ASN A 138 15.13 -3.12 16.92
C ASN A 138 14.02 -3.55 15.94
N LEU A 139 12.78 -3.59 16.43
CA LEU A 139 11.59 -3.72 15.58
C LEU A 139 11.18 -2.34 15.03
N TYR A 140 10.68 -2.30 13.79
CA TYR A 140 10.25 -1.08 13.13
C TYR A 140 8.84 -1.23 12.60
N ARG A 141 8.09 -0.13 12.52
CA ARG A 141 6.81 -0.11 11.81
C ARG A 141 7.03 0.07 10.32
N GLU A 142 7.49 -0.99 9.67
CA GLU A 142 7.88 -0.95 8.25
C GLU A 142 6.71 -1.19 7.27
N THR A 143 5.47 -1.29 7.73
CA THR A 143 4.29 -1.60 6.89
C THR A 143 3.22 -0.50 6.98
N ILE A 144 2.75 -0.03 5.83
CA ILE A 144 1.52 0.77 5.73
C ILE A 144 0.42 -0.13 5.18
N SER A 145 -0.58 -0.45 6.00
CA SER A 145 -1.75 -1.23 5.61
C SER A 145 -2.89 -0.33 5.21
N ILE A 146 -3.60 -0.66 4.13
CA ILE A 146 -4.76 0.06 3.62
C ILE A 146 -5.95 -0.89 3.61
N GLY A 147 -6.95 -0.55 4.41
CA GLY A 147 -8.25 -1.19 4.45
C GLY A 147 -9.20 -0.50 3.49
N MET A 148 -9.83 -1.26 2.59
CA MET A 148 -10.86 -0.76 1.69
C MET A 148 -12.18 -1.45 1.98
N ALA A 149 -13.26 -0.68 2.08
CA ALA A 149 -14.60 -1.18 2.35
C ALA A 149 -15.60 -0.60 1.34
N PRO A 150 -16.80 -1.21 1.25
CA PRO A 150 -17.96 -0.61 0.59
C PRO A 150 -18.26 0.80 1.11
N GLY A 151 -19.14 1.52 0.41
CA GLY A 151 -19.47 2.92 0.71
C GLY A 151 -18.28 3.87 0.49
N GLY A 152 -17.24 3.42 -0.20
CA GLY A 152 -16.06 4.22 -0.52
C GLY A 152 -15.24 4.60 0.70
N ILE A 153 -15.09 3.74 1.71
CA ILE A 153 -14.22 4.06 2.86
C ILE A 153 -12.88 3.37 2.72
N ALA A 154 -11.82 4.15 2.89
CA ALA A 154 -10.48 3.62 3.11
C ALA A 154 -9.95 4.04 4.49
N LYS A 155 -9.19 3.15 5.13
CA LYS A 155 -8.52 3.43 6.41
C LYS A 155 -7.10 2.92 6.34
N ALA A 156 -6.14 3.70 6.85
CA ALA A 156 -4.73 3.34 6.82
C ALA A 156 -4.15 3.17 8.22
N TRP A 157 -3.19 2.27 8.34
CA TRP A 157 -2.44 2.03 9.58
C TRP A 157 -0.95 1.90 9.29
N VAL A 158 -0.12 2.38 10.21
CA VAL A 158 1.32 2.09 10.24
C VAL A 158 1.57 0.98 11.27
N GLY A 159 2.22 -0.09 10.84
CA GLY A 159 2.41 -1.30 11.62
C GLY A 159 3.73 -1.99 11.31
N GLY A 160 4.03 -3.05 12.04
CA GLY A 160 5.26 -3.81 11.88
C GLY A 160 5.20 -5.14 12.63
N PRO A 161 6.20 -6.01 12.46
CA PRO A 161 6.24 -7.29 13.13
C PRO A 161 6.16 -7.11 14.66
N CYS A 162 5.21 -7.82 15.29
CA CYS A 162 4.95 -7.80 16.73
C CYS A 162 4.56 -6.44 17.33
N LEU A 163 4.35 -5.42 16.50
CA LEU A 163 3.99 -4.08 16.94
C LEU A 163 2.51 -3.84 16.70
N GLU A 164 1.82 -3.36 17.73
CA GLU A 164 0.43 -2.91 17.57
C GLU A 164 0.39 -1.77 16.54
N PRO A 165 -0.53 -1.85 15.55
CA PRO A 165 -0.64 -0.87 14.50
C PRO A 165 -1.29 0.41 15.01
N ILE A 166 -0.87 1.53 14.45
CA ILE A 166 -1.39 2.86 14.77
C ILE A 166 -2.20 3.33 13.58
N GLU A 167 -3.43 3.75 13.81
CA GLU A 167 -4.27 4.34 12.76
C GLU A 167 -3.66 5.65 12.27
N ILE A 168 -3.55 5.79 10.95
CA ILE A 168 -3.06 7.00 10.30
C ILE A 168 -4.24 7.93 10.07
N GLU A 169 -5.21 7.46 9.29
CA GLU A 169 -6.38 8.23 8.88
C GLU A 169 -7.47 7.31 8.34
N ARG A 170 -8.73 7.75 8.47
CA ARG A 170 -9.91 7.22 7.78
C ARG A 170 -10.37 8.26 6.76
N VAL A 171 -10.44 7.87 5.48
CA VAL A 171 -10.81 8.76 4.37
C VAL A 171 -12.06 8.28 3.64
N GLU A 172 -12.86 9.24 3.18
CA GLU A 172 -13.94 9.01 2.23
C GLU A 172 -13.39 9.12 0.81
N ALA A 173 -13.43 8.01 0.11
CA ALA A 173 -13.03 7.89 -1.28
C ALA A 173 -14.08 8.48 -2.21
N LYS A 174 -13.60 8.90 -3.37
CA LYS A 174 -14.46 9.42 -4.43
C LYS A 174 -14.81 8.30 -5.40
N ILE A 175 -16.02 8.37 -5.94
CA ILE A 175 -16.44 7.52 -7.06
C ILE A 175 -15.57 7.84 -8.29
N GLU A 176 -14.96 6.82 -8.86
CA GLU A 176 -14.33 6.90 -10.19
C GLU A 176 -15.44 6.86 -11.24
N LYS A 177 -15.73 8.04 -11.83
CA LYS A 177 -16.83 8.22 -12.79
C LYS A 177 -16.65 7.40 -14.08
N ARG A 178 -15.42 7.04 -14.43
CA ARG A 178 -15.13 6.16 -15.57
C ARG A 178 -15.45 4.70 -15.27
N GLY A 179 -15.73 4.35 -14.02
CA GLY A 179 -15.99 2.98 -13.60
C GLY A 179 -14.73 2.12 -13.55
N PRO A 180 -14.87 0.79 -13.59
CA PRO A 180 -13.76 -0.14 -13.43
C PRO A 180 -12.73 0.00 -14.54
N SER A 181 -11.46 -0.22 -14.19
CA SER A 181 -10.29 -0.14 -15.06
C SER A 181 -10.21 1.16 -15.85
N LEU A 182 -10.64 2.27 -15.22
CA LEU A 182 -10.70 3.59 -15.86
C LEU A 182 -11.53 3.62 -17.15
N GLY A 183 -12.56 2.78 -17.24
CA GLY A 183 -13.46 2.67 -18.39
C GLY A 183 -12.97 1.70 -19.48
N GLN A 184 -11.79 1.09 -19.32
CA GLN A 184 -11.20 0.21 -20.35
C GLN A 184 -11.93 -1.13 -20.52
N THR A 185 -12.75 -1.52 -19.55
CA THR A 185 -13.48 -2.81 -19.57
C THR A 185 -14.93 -2.70 -20.03
N GLY A 186 -15.37 -1.52 -20.49
CA GLY A 186 -16.76 -1.29 -20.87
C GLY A 186 -17.72 -1.43 -19.69
N GLY A 187 -17.27 -1.07 -18.48
CA GLY A 187 -18.06 -1.19 -17.25
C GLY A 187 -18.03 -2.56 -16.59
N ARG A 188 -17.33 -3.55 -17.17
CA ARG A 188 -17.20 -4.87 -16.53
C ARG A 188 -16.26 -4.80 -15.33
N TYR A 189 -16.75 -5.29 -14.20
CA TYR A 189 -15.99 -5.46 -12.96
C TYR A 189 -15.09 -6.72 -13.05
N ALA A 190 -14.13 -6.82 -12.14
CA ALA A 190 -13.11 -7.87 -12.15
C ALA A 190 -13.69 -9.29 -12.13
N TRP A 191 -14.83 -9.48 -11.45
CA TRP A 191 -15.57 -10.74 -11.43
C TRP A 191 -17.05 -10.51 -11.75
N PRO A 192 -17.69 -11.48 -12.45
CA PRO A 192 -19.11 -11.37 -12.79
C PRO A 192 -20.03 -11.63 -11.60
N ASP A 193 -19.57 -12.43 -10.63
CA ASP A 193 -20.32 -12.85 -9.45
C ASP A 193 -19.43 -12.84 -8.21
N LEU A 194 -20.05 -12.65 -7.05
CA LEU A 194 -19.41 -12.84 -5.74
C LEU A 194 -19.16 -14.31 -5.45
N GLU A 195 -18.20 -14.59 -4.58
CA GLU A 195 -18.08 -15.91 -3.95
C GLU A 195 -19.39 -16.30 -3.25
N PRO A 196 -19.78 -17.59 -3.29
CA PRO A 196 -21.07 -18.04 -2.73
C PRO A 196 -21.27 -17.66 -1.25
N GLU A 197 -20.20 -17.69 -0.45
CA GLU A 197 -20.24 -17.32 0.96
C GLU A 197 -20.54 -15.82 1.15
N SER A 198 -19.86 -14.96 0.39
CA SER A 198 -20.10 -13.51 0.40
C SER A 198 -21.51 -13.19 -0.05
N LYS A 199 -21.96 -13.79 -1.16
CA LYS A 199 -23.32 -13.61 -1.68
C LYS A 199 -24.37 -13.97 -0.62
N THR A 200 -24.25 -15.17 -0.03
CA THR A 200 -25.15 -15.64 1.02
C THR A 200 -25.16 -14.70 2.23
N TYR A 201 -23.99 -14.20 2.63
CA TYR A 201 -23.87 -13.26 3.73
C TYR A 201 -24.59 -11.95 3.43
N ILE A 202 -24.34 -11.35 2.26
CA ILE A 202 -24.95 -10.08 1.86
C ILE A 202 -26.46 -10.20 1.69
N GLU A 203 -26.96 -11.30 1.11
CA GLU A 203 -28.40 -11.55 1.00
C GLU A 203 -29.10 -11.63 2.36
N LYS A 204 -28.42 -12.20 3.36
CA LYS A 204 -28.98 -12.40 4.71
C LYS A 204 -28.83 -11.18 5.62
N HIS A 205 -27.72 -10.47 5.53
CA HIS A 205 -27.32 -9.43 6.50
C HIS A 205 -27.24 -8.03 5.91
N GLY A 206 -27.23 -7.91 4.58
CA GLY A 206 -26.91 -6.67 3.89
C GLY A 206 -25.45 -6.26 4.03
N ILE A 207 -25.12 -5.12 3.42
CA ILE A 207 -23.83 -4.46 3.60
C ILE A 207 -23.92 -3.58 4.86
N PRO A 208 -23.03 -3.75 5.85
CA PRO A 208 -23.08 -3.01 7.11
C PRO A 208 -22.43 -1.63 6.98
N TYR A 209 -23.01 -0.77 6.16
CA TYR A 209 -22.52 0.59 5.97
C TYR A 209 -22.29 1.32 7.29
N GLY A 210 -21.13 1.98 7.41
CA GLY A 210 -20.76 2.74 8.59
C GLY A 210 -20.20 1.93 9.76
N SER A 211 -20.10 0.59 9.66
CA SER A 211 -19.57 -0.26 10.72
C SER A 211 -18.03 -0.34 10.77
N TRP A 212 -17.33 0.53 10.02
CA TRP A 212 -15.90 0.42 9.72
C TRP A 212 -15.16 1.76 9.88
#